data_AF-A0A7J9NDA1-F1
#
_entry.id   AF-A0A7J9NDA1-F1
#
_cell.length_a   1.000
_cell.length_b   1.000
_cell.length_c   1.000
_cell.angle_alpha   90.00
_cell.angle_beta   90.00
_cell.angle_gamma   90.00
#
_symmetry.space_group_name_H-M   'P 1'
#
loop_
_entity.id
_entity.type
_entity.pdbx_description
1 polymer ?
#
loop_
_entity_poly.entity_id
_entity_poly.type
_entity_poly.pdbx_seq_one_letter_code
_entity_poly.pdbx_strand_id
1 'polypeptide(L)'
;MSNAWNQTRQMKRLAIGPMMTPEYNEWWVRRINDNISEPSHENSQLIEEHLLKLKVKRLRKGKVKAKEDLDSLETDYKKLRLSMRTAGLGKTLKQWREKIQEEKKNRKKKGEL
;
A
#
# COMPACT_ATOMS: atom_id res chain seq x y z
N MET A 1 -2.18 -45.35 -25.85
CA MET A 1 -3.13 -44.21 -25.91
C MET A 1 -2.52 -42.94 -26.53
N SER A 2 -1.42 -43.04 -27.29
CA SER A 2 -0.61 -41.87 -27.71
C SER A 2 -0.80 -41.45 -29.17
N ASN A 3 -1.70 -42.11 -29.92
CA ASN A 3 -1.78 -41.96 -31.38
C ASN A 3 -2.62 -40.74 -31.82
N ALA A 4 -3.73 -40.47 -31.12
CA ALA A 4 -4.61 -39.35 -31.44
C ALA A 4 -3.94 -37.98 -31.21
N TRP A 5 -3.19 -37.83 -30.12
CA TRP A 5 -2.47 -36.58 -29.79
C TRP A 5 -1.35 -36.26 -30.80
N ASN A 6 -0.66 -37.30 -31.27
CA ASN A 6 0.38 -37.16 -32.28
C ASN A 6 -0.19 -36.90 -33.69
N GLN A 7 -1.38 -37.43 -34.01
CA GLN A 7 -2.11 -37.10 -35.24
C GLN A 7 -2.56 -35.62 -35.28
N THR A 8 -3.12 -35.09 -34.20
CA THR A 8 -3.52 -33.68 -34.14
C THR A 8 -2.33 -32.72 -34.28
N ARG A 9 -1.18 -33.07 -33.70
CA ARG A 9 0.03 -32.25 -33.80
C ARG A 9 0.65 -32.28 -35.21
N GLN A 10 0.53 -33.41 -35.92
CA GLN A 10 0.95 -33.56 -37.33
C GLN A 10 0.06 -32.75 -38.29
N MET A 11 -1.27 -32.80 -38.14
CA MET A 11 -2.20 -31.97 -38.93
C MET A 11 -1.97 -30.46 -38.71
N LYS A 12 -1.66 -30.04 -37.48
CA LYS A 12 -1.30 -28.65 -37.17
C LYS A 12 0.01 -28.18 -37.82
N ARG A 13 0.89 -29.09 -38.23
CA ARG A 13 2.16 -28.77 -38.92
C ARG A 13 2.08 -28.83 -40.45
N LEU A 14 1.13 -29.59 -41.01
CA LEU A 14 1.01 -29.78 -42.47
C LEU A 14 0.15 -28.71 -43.17
N ALA A 15 -0.68 -27.96 -42.44
CA ALA A 15 -1.57 -26.94 -43.00
C ALA A 15 -1.03 -25.50 -42.88
N ILE A 16 0.29 -25.30 -42.96
CA ILE A 16 0.90 -23.97 -43.11
C ILE A 16 0.99 -23.66 -44.61
N GLY A 17 -0.17 -23.56 -45.25
CA GLY A 17 -0.33 -22.94 -46.57
C GLY A 17 -1.10 -21.62 -46.41
N PRO A 18 -0.88 -20.62 -47.28
CA PRO A 18 -1.50 -19.31 -47.19
C PRO A 18 -2.95 -19.37 -47.70
N MET A 19 -3.81 -20.11 -47.01
CA MET A 19 -5.23 -20.17 -47.29
C MET A 19 -5.92 -19.80 -45.98
N MET A 20 -6.65 -18.67 -45.99
CA MET A 20 -7.46 -18.12 -44.88
C MET A 20 -6.78 -17.15 -43.87
N THR A 21 -5.94 -16.21 -44.32
CA THR A 21 -5.42 -15.12 -43.44
C THR A 21 -6.12 -13.75 -43.50
N PRO A 22 -7.02 -13.39 -44.45
CA PRO A 22 -7.86 -12.19 -44.30
C PRO A 22 -9.12 -12.44 -43.48
N GLU A 23 -9.87 -13.53 -43.73
CA GLU A 23 -11.15 -13.80 -43.06
C GLU A 23 -11.02 -14.09 -41.55
N TYR A 24 -9.92 -14.73 -41.11
CA TYR A 24 -9.72 -14.99 -39.68
C TYR A 24 -9.58 -13.69 -38.88
N ASN A 25 -8.83 -12.72 -39.41
CA ASN A 25 -8.64 -11.42 -38.76
C ASN A 25 -9.94 -10.60 -38.78
N GLU A 26 -10.69 -10.60 -39.88
CA GLU A 26 -12.00 -9.94 -39.97
C GLU A 26 -13.03 -10.57 -39.03
N TRP A 27 -13.06 -11.91 -38.95
CA TRP A 27 -13.91 -12.64 -38.01
C TRP A 27 -13.53 -12.38 -36.55
N TRP A 28 -12.23 -12.27 -36.26
CA TRP A 28 -11.74 -11.94 -34.92
C TRP A 28 -12.05 -10.49 -34.52
N VAL A 29 -11.87 -9.53 -35.44
CA VAL A 29 -12.24 -8.11 -35.26
C VAL A 29 -13.75 -7.96 -35.05
N ARG A 30 -14.56 -8.70 -35.82
CA ARG A 30 -16.03 -8.70 -35.69
C ARG A 30 -16.48 -9.26 -34.34
N ARG A 31 -15.88 -10.37 -33.88
CA ARG A 31 -16.17 -10.88 -32.52
C ARG A 31 -15.68 -9.96 -31.41
N ILE A 32 -14.59 -9.23 -31.59
CA ILE A 32 -14.16 -8.24 -30.59
C ILE A 32 -15.16 -7.08 -30.54
N ASN A 33 -15.58 -6.55 -31.69
CA ASN A 33 -16.55 -5.46 -31.74
C ASN A 33 -17.92 -5.84 -31.20
N ASP A 34 -18.38 -7.08 -31.45
CA ASP A 34 -19.69 -7.55 -30.98
C ASP A 34 -19.70 -7.92 -29.47
N ASN A 35 -18.55 -8.34 -28.91
CA ASN A 35 -18.43 -8.73 -27.48
C ASN A 35 -17.95 -7.61 -26.56
N ILE A 36 -17.41 -6.49 -27.09
CA ILE A 36 -17.29 -5.22 -26.34
C ILE A 36 -18.62 -4.48 -26.46
N SER A 37 -19.71 -5.15 -26.10
CA SER A 37 -20.82 -4.40 -25.51
C SER A 37 -20.24 -3.87 -24.22
N GLU A 38 -19.99 -2.57 -24.18
CA GLU A 38 -19.54 -1.79 -23.04
C GLU A 38 -19.85 -2.55 -21.74
N PRO A 39 -18.84 -3.07 -21.01
CA PRO A 39 -19.10 -3.84 -19.80
C PRO A 39 -19.93 -2.94 -18.92
N SER A 40 -21.23 -3.26 -18.80
CA SER A 40 -22.30 -2.29 -18.50
C SER A 40 -21.77 -1.24 -17.54
N HIS A 41 -21.77 0.03 -17.94
CA HIS A 41 -21.18 1.13 -17.17
C HIS A 41 -21.52 1.04 -15.66
N GLU A 42 -22.72 0.57 -15.36
CA GLU A 42 -23.25 0.22 -14.03
C GLU A 42 -22.41 -0.81 -13.24
N ASN A 43 -21.95 -1.89 -13.86
CA ASN A 43 -21.09 -2.91 -13.24
C ASN A 43 -19.70 -2.34 -12.92
N SER A 44 -19.15 -1.50 -13.80
CA SER A 44 -17.87 -0.82 -13.54
C SER A 44 -18.00 0.17 -12.38
N GLN A 45 -19.08 0.96 -12.35
CA GLN A 45 -19.40 1.85 -11.23
C GLN A 45 -19.60 1.10 -9.90
N LEU A 46 -20.30 -0.05 -9.91
CA LEU A 46 -20.50 -0.89 -8.73
C LEU A 46 -19.19 -1.39 -8.13
N ILE A 47 -18.26 -1.84 -8.99
CA ILE A 47 -16.92 -2.30 -8.55
C ILE A 47 -16.15 -1.14 -7.91
N GLU A 48 -16.19 0.04 -8.52
CA GLU A 48 -15.55 1.24 -7.98
C GLU A 48 -16.15 1.67 -6.63
N GLU A 49 -17.48 1.68 -6.50
CA GLU A 49 -18.16 2.01 -5.24
C GLU A 49 -17.81 1.02 -4.12
N HIS A 50 -17.80 -0.28 -4.43
CA HIS A 50 -17.41 -1.32 -3.48
C HIS A 50 -15.95 -1.17 -3.03
N LEU A 51 -15.03 -0.84 -3.95
CA LEU A 51 -13.62 -0.57 -3.61
C LEU A 51 -13.46 0.67 -2.74
N LEU A 52 -14.18 1.76 -3.05
CA LEU A 52 -14.19 2.97 -2.23
C LEU A 52 -14.70 2.69 -0.82
N LYS A 53 -15.80 1.94 -0.70
CA LYS A 53 -16.37 1.54 0.60
C LYS A 53 -15.38 0.70 1.43
N LEU A 54 -14.69 -0.25 0.80
CA LEU A 54 -13.64 -1.03 1.45
C LEU A 54 -12.45 -0.16 1.89
N LYS A 55 -12.02 0.78 1.04
CA LYS A 55 -10.93 1.71 1.33
C LYS A 55 -11.27 2.61 2.51
N VAL A 56 -12.48 3.19 2.53
CA VAL A 56 -12.98 4.00 3.65
C VAL A 56 -13.08 3.17 4.93
N LYS A 57 -13.58 1.94 4.87
CA LYS A 57 -13.66 1.05 6.04
C LYS A 57 -12.27 0.74 6.63
N ARG A 58 -11.28 0.44 5.78
CA ARG A 58 -9.88 0.21 6.21
C ARG A 58 -9.29 1.47 6.84
N LEU A 59 -9.49 2.63 6.22
CA LEU A 59 -9.02 3.92 6.76
C LEU A 59 -9.65 4.23 8.12
N ARG A 60 -10.97 4.04 8.28
CA ARG A 60 -11.66 4.24 9.55
C ARG A 60 -11.10 3.32 10.64
N LYS A 61 -10.90 2.03 10.33
CA LYS A 61 -10.32 1.06 11.28
C LYS A 61 -8.91 1.46 11.71
N GLY A 62 -8.06 1.88 10.77
CA GLY A 62 -6.71 2.36 11.07
C GLY A 62 -6.72 3.60 11.97
N LYS A 63 -7.61 4.56 11.71
CA LYS A 63 -7.75 5.78 12.51
C LYS A 63 -8.20 5.50 13.95
N VAL A 64 -9.15 4.57 14.15
CA VAL A 64 -9.60 4.20 15.49
C VAL A 64 -8.45 3.61 16.30
N LYS A 65 -7.71 2.66 15.72
CA LYS A 65 -6.55 2.06 16.39
C LYS A 65 -5.46 3.09 16.72
N ALA A 66 -5.12 3.95 15.75
CA ALA A 66 -4.11 4.99 15.97
C ALA A 66 -4.50 5.98 17.08
N LYS A 67 -5.82 6.22 17.28
CA LYS A 67 -6.33 7.05 18.36
C LYS A 67 -6.20 6.34 19.71
N GLU A 68 -6.57 5.07 19.79
CA GLU A 68 -6.39 4.26 21.01
C GLU A 68 -4.91 4.18 21.41
N ASP A 69 -4.00 3.96 20.45
CA ASP A 69 -2.56 3.92 20.67
C ASP A 69 -2.03 5.28 21.20
N LEU A 70 -2.58 6.40 20.69
CA LEU A 70 -2.26 7.76 21.17
C LEU A 70 -2.73 7.97 22.61
N ASP A 71 -3.98 7.58 22.92
CA ASP A 71 -4.54 7.70 24.26
C ASP A 71 -3.75 6.87 25.28
N SER A 72 -3.36 5.64 24.92
CA SER A 72 -2.48 4.78 25.73
C SER A 72 -1.14 5.47 25.98
N LEU A 73 -0.48 5.96 24.94
CA LEU A 73 0.81 6.65 25.05
C LEU A 73 0.73 7.91 25.93
N GLU A 74 -0.36 8.68 25.84
CA GLU A 74 -0.58 9.85 26.69
C GLU A 74 -0.67 9.45 28.17
N THR A 75 -1.36 8.35 28.48
CA THR A 75 -1.45 7.84 29.86
C THR A 75 -0.11 7.36 30.39
N ASP A 76 0.65 6.59 29.60
CA ASP A 76 1.97 6.11 29.97
C ASP A 76 2.95 7.28 30.19
N TYR A 77 2.91 8.29 29.33
CA TYR A 77 3.72 9.49 29.48
C TYR A 77 3.39 10.26 30.76
N LYS A 78 2.09 10.45 31.08
CA LYS A 78 1.66 11.09 32.32
C LYS A 78 2.16 10.34 33.54
N LYS A 79 2.07 9.00 33.53
CA LYS A 79 2.57 8.13 34.60
C LYS A 79 4.08 8.24 34.77
N LEU A 80 4.84 8.16 33.67
CA LEU A 80 6.29 8.33 33.66
C LEU A 80 6.70 9.67 34.26
N ARG A 81 6.06 10.77 33.83
CA ARG A 81 6.34 12.12 34.33
C ARG A 81 6.10 12.24 35.84
N LEU A 82 5.06 11.60 36.36
CA LEU A 82 4.78 11.55 37.80
C LEU A 82 5.87 10.76 38.53
N SER A 83 6.23 9.58 38.04
CA SER A 83 7.31 8.76 38.63
C SER A 83 8.64 9.52 38.69
N MET A 84 9.02 10.24 37.63
CA MET A 84 10.24 11.06 37.61
C MET A 84 10.21 12.19 38.63
N ARG A 85 9.04 12.79 38.90
CA ARG A 85 8.89 13.80 39.95
C ARG A 85 9.06 13.19 41.33
N THR A 86 8.43 12.05 41.59
CA THR A 86 8.50 11.35 42.88
C THR A 86 9.92 10.87 43.21
N ALA A 87 10.65 10.36 42.21
CA ALA A 87 12.02 9.90 42.39
C ALA A 87 13.06 11.05 42.48
N GLY A 88 12.65 12.32 42.52
CA GLY A 88 13.57 13.46 42.57
C GLY A 88 14.36 13.71 41.27
N LEU A 89 14.06 12.97 40.20
CA LEU A 89 14.69 13.08 38.87
C LEU A 89 14.07 14.19 38.00
N GLY A 90 13.16 14.98 38.57
CA GLY A 90 12.33 15.97 37.89
C GLY A 90 13.06 17.23 37.44
N LYS A 91 14.10 17.13 36.60
CA LYS A 91 14.56 18.27 35.81
C LYS A 91 13.52 18.58 34.74
N THR A 92 13.11 19.85 34.66
CA THR A 92 12.19 20.29 33.60
C THR A 92 12.90 20.27 32.25
N LEU A 93 12.14 20.12 31.16
CA LEU A 93 12.68 20.17 29.79
C LEU A 93 13.47 21.47 29.52
N LYS A 94 13.08 22.57 30.18
CA LYS A 94 13.78 23.85 30.13
C LYS A 94 15.16 23.78 30.78
N GLN A 95 15.26 23.20 31.97
CA GLN A 95 16.55 22.97 32.66
C GLN A 95 17.46 22.03 31.85
N TRP A 96 16.91 21.01 31.18
CA TRP A 96 17.69 20.17 30.27
C TRP A 96 18.19 20.94 29.06
N ARG A 97 17.37 21.81 28.46
CA ARG A 97 17.79 22.68 27.36
C ARG A 97 18.91 23.63 27.78
N GLU A 98 18.77 24.28 28.93
CA GLU A 98 19.81 25.16 29.50
C GLU A 98 21.11 24.40 29.73
N LYS A 99 21.06 23.21 30.35
CA LYS A 99 22.24 22.37 30.57
C LYS A 99 22.95 21.97 29.26
N ILE A 100 22.20 21.58 28.22
CA ILE A 100 22.77 21.26 26.90
C ILE A 100 23.44 22.48 26.27
N GLN A 101 22.88 23.68 26.45
CA GLN A 101 23.49 24.92 25.95
C GLN A 101 24.76 25.30 26.72
N GLU A 102 24.76 25.13 28.05
CA GLU A 102 25.93 25.29 28.93
C GLU A 102 27.09 24.38 28.48
N GLU A 103 26.81 23.08 28.28
CA GLU A 103 27.79 22.10 27.82
C GLU A 103 28.33 22.42 26.41
N LYS A 104 27.47 22.92 25.51
CA LYS A 104 27.90 23.39 24.19
C LYS A 104 28.84 24.61 24.29
N LYS A 105 28.55 25.58 25.16
CA LYS A 105 29.41 26.74 25.41
C LYS A 105 30.75 26.34 26.02
N ASN A 106 30.75 25.42 26.98
CA ASN A 106 31.97 24.94 27.64
C ASN A 106 32.89 24.15 26.70
N ARG A 107 32.33 23.40 25.74
CA ARG A 107 33.13 22.74 24.69
C ARG A 107 33.80 23.72 23.73
N LYS A 108 33.09 24.79 23.34
CA LYS A 108 33.68 25.84 22.48
C LYS A 108 34.84 26.55 23.18
N LYS A 109 34.65 26.95 24.43
CA LYS A 109 35.71 27.59 25.24
C LYS A 109 36.94 26.70 25.45
N LYS A 110 36.78 25.36 25.50
CA LYS A 110 37.89 24.41 25.63
C LYS A 110 38.64 24.14 24.33
N GLY A 111 38.09 24.48 23.16
CA GLY A 111 38.78 24.37 21.88
C GLY A 111 39.49 25.65 21.43
N GLU A 112 39.36 26.72 22.20
CA GLU A 112 39.98 28.04 21.96
C GLU A 112 41.17 28.31 22.91
N LEU A 113 41.48 27.37 23.82
CA LEU A 113 42.66 27.32 24.69
C LEU A 113 43.64 26.28 24.15
#